data_AF-S4GH90-F1
#
_entry.id   AF-S4GH90-F1
#
_cell.length_a   1.000
_cell.length_b   1.000
_cell.length_c   1.000
_cell.angle_alpha   90.00
_cell.angle_beta   90.00
_cell.angle_gamma   90.00
#
_symmetry.space_group_name_H-M   'P 1'
#
loop_
_entity.id
_entity.type
_entity.pdbx_description
1 polymer ?
#
loop_
_entity_poly.entity_id
_entity_poly.type
_entity_poly.pdbx_seq_one_letter_code
_entity_poly.pdbx_strand_id
1 'polypeptide(L)'
;MVAKNAGMPATPEDLVDVDALIGAYYDEVPNSNIPEQRVIFGTSGHRGSALKTSFNEAHIVAITQAIAEYRKKAGVTGPLYIGRDTHALSEPAQKTAIEVLVANGVHVRVDSRGDFVPTPVVSQAILTHNRAADGTQRFSGDGLADGI
;
A
#
# COMPACT_ATOMS: atom_id res chain seq x y z
N MET A 1 -23.38 11.11 -16.55
CA MET A 1 -24.21 12.00 -15.71
C MET A 1 -23.27 12.88 -14.90
N VAL A 2 -23.56 14.18 -14.79
CA VAL A 2 -22.79 15.12 -13.94
C VAL A 2 -23.64 15.43 -12.71
N ALA A 3 -23.05 15.32 -11.52
CA ALA A 3 -23.75 15.63 -10.27
C ALA A 3 -24.14 17.11 -10.23
N LYS A 4 -25.26 17.43 -9.58
CA LYS A 4 -25.78 18.81 -9.49
C LYS A 4 -24.80 19.77 -8.79
N ASN A 5 -23.94 19.26 -7.91
CA ASN A 5 -22.96 20.00 -7.13
C ASN A 5 -21.52 19.87 -7.67
N ALA A 6 -21.32 19.39 -8.90
CA ALA A 6 -19.98 19.26 -9.47
C ALA A 6 -19.24 20.62 -9.51
N GLY A 7 -18.04 20.66 -8.94
CA GLY A 7 -17.20 21.87 -8.85
C GLY A 7 -17.55 22.81 -7.69
N MET A 8 -18.55 22.47 -6.86
CA MET A 8 -18.89 23.22 -5.65
C MET A 8 -18.13 22.68 -4.43
N PRO A 9 -17.90 23.49 -3.38
CA PRO A 9 -17.37 23.00 -2.12
C PRO A 9 -18.24 21.88 -1.53
N ALA A 10 -17.61 20.90 -0.90
CA ALA A 10 -18.31 19.83 -0.17
C ALA A 10 -19.10 20.39 1.01
N THR A 11 -20.26 19.80 1.30
CA THR A 11 -21.05 20.09 2.50
C THR A 11 -20.68 19.11 3.63
N PRO A 12 -21.07 19.38 4.89
CA PRO A 12 -20.83 18.44 5.99
C PRO A 12 -21.39 17.03 5.73
N GLU A 13 -22.49 16.92 4.98
CA GLU A 13 -23.13 15.65 4.62
C GLU A 13 -22.35 14.85 3.58
N ASP A 14 -21.44 15.48 2.84
CA ASP A 14 -20.55 14.81 1.89
C ASP A 14 -19.33 14.17 2.59
N LEU A 15 -19.06 14.53 3.85
CA LEU A 15 -17.87 14.11 4.58
C LEU A 15 -18.04 12.72 5.22
N VAL A 16 -16.96 11.93 5.19
CA VAL A 16 -16.90 10.63 5.87
C VAL A 16 -16.59 10.81 7.35
N ASP A 17 -17.17 9.94 8.19
CA ASP A 17 -16.70 9.73 9.56
C ASP A 17 -15.38 8.95 9.53
N VAL A 18 -14.29 9.65 9.81
CA VAL A 18 -12.92 9.09 9.75
C VAL A 18 -12.69 8.07 10.85
N ASP A 19 -13.24 8.29 12.05
CA ASP A 19 -13.05 7.38 13.18
C ASP A 19 -13.80 6.07 12.94
N ALA A 20 -15.04 6.14 12.43
CA ALA A 20 -15.80 4.95 12.04
C ALA A 20 -15.10 4.18 10.90
N LEU A 21 -14.51 4.89 9.94
CA LEU A 21 -13.77 4.28 8.83
C LEU A 21 -12.51 3.54 9.32
N ILE A 22 -11.76 4.13 10.25
CA ILE A 22 -10.56 3.49 10.84
C ILE A 22 -10.97 2.35 11.78
N GLY A 23 -12.03 2.50 12.58
CA GLY A 23 -12.56 1.41 13.41
C GLY A 23 -12.92 0.19 12.58
N ALA A 24 -13.69 0.39 11.51
CA ALA A 24 -14.06 -0.68 10.59
C ALA A 24 -12.84 -1.39 9.96
N TYR A 25 -11.70 -0.71 9.77
CA TYR A 25 -10.50 -1.34 9.20
C TYR A 25 -9.99 -2.49 10.08
N TYR A 26 -10.06 -2.32 11.41
CA TYR A 26 -9.60 -3.30 12.38
C TYR A 26 -10.70 -4.27 12.83
N ASP A 27 -11.94 -3.77 12.99
CA ASP A 27 -13.03 -4.54 13.59
C ASP A 27 -13.70 -5.49 12.58
N GLU A 28 -13.75 -5.11 11.30
CA GLU A 28 -14.45 -5.88 10.27
C GLU A 28 -13.51 -6.83 9.54
N VAL A 29 -13.94 -8.10 9.42
CA VAL A 29 -13.16 -9.16 8.77
C VAL A 29 -13.86 -9.61 7.46
N PRO A 30 -13.17 -9.57 6.31
CA PRO A 30 -13.74 -10.00 5.03
C PRO A 30 -14.07 -11.49 5.01
N ASN A 31 -15.22 -11.81 4.43
CA ASN A 31 -15.64 -13.16 4.10
C ASN A 31 -15.31 -13.47 2.64
N SER A 32 -14.34 -14.34 2.42
CA SER A 32 -13.89 -14.75 1.08
C SER A 32 -14.97 -15.44 0.24
N ASN A 33 -16.07 -15.90 0.83
CA ASN A 33 -17.20 -16.43 0.06
C ASN A 33 -17.98 -15.31 -0.66
N ILE A 34 -17.88 -14.05 -0.20
CA ILE A 34 -18.52 -12.87 -0.80
C ILE A 34 -17.55 -12.25 -1.82
N PRO A 35 -17.85 -12.28 -3.13
CA PRO A 35 -16.93 -11.80 -4.17
C PRO A 35 -16.44 -10.35 -3.97
N GLU A 36 -17.29 -9.47 -3.46
CA GLU A 36 -17.01 -8.04 -3.24
C GLU A 36 -16.04 -7.78 -2.10
N GLN A 37 -15.85 -8.75 -1.19
CA GLN A 37 -14.94 -8.69 -0.05
C GLN A 37 -13.61 -9.43 -0.33
N ARG A 38 -13.40 -9.91 -1.55
CA ARG A 38 -12.15 -10.58 -1.91
C ARG A 38 -11.08 -9.56 -2.27
N VAL A 39 -9.82 -9.97 -2.12
CA VAL A 39 -8.70 -9.27 -2.75
C VAL A 39 -8.87 -9.30 -4.27
N ILE A 40 -8.87 -8.12 -4.87
CA ILE A 40 -8.79 -7.89 -6.32
C ILE A 40 -7.57 -7.03 -6.56
N PHE A 41 -6.44 -7.65 -6.91
CA PHE A 41 -5.16 -6.95 -7.10
C PHE A 41 -4.88 -6.77 -8.59
N GLY A 42 -5.22 -5.59 -9.13
CA GLY A 42 -5.09 -5.25 -10.54
C GLY A 42 -3.86 -4.40 -10.86
N THR A 43 -3.88 -3.71 -12.00
CA THR A 43 -2.78 -2.81 -12.43
C THR A 43 -2.48 -1.67 -11.46
N SER A 44 -3.48 -1.25 -10.69
CA SER A 44 -3.37 -0.22 -9.64
C SER A 44 -3.47 -0.80 -8.22
N GLY A 45 -3.09 -2.07 -8.06
CA GLY A 45 -3.20 -2.80 -6.81
C GLY A 45 -4.65 -3.15 -6.43
N HIS A 46 -4.87 -3.35 -5.14
CA HIS A 46 -6.19 -3.56 -4.56
C HIS A 46 -6.74 -2.28 -3.96
N ARG A 47 -8.05 -2.05 -4.13
CA ARG A 47 -8.76 -0.87 -3.62
C ARG A 47 -10.11 -1.28 -3.06
N GLY A 48 -10.56 -0.56 -2.05
CA GLY A 48 -11.85 -0.78 -1.42
C GLY A 48 -12.09 0.23 -0.31
N SER A 49 -13.00 -0.10 0.59
CA SER A 49 -13.30 0.69 1.79
C SER A 49 -13.58 -0.24 2.95
N ALA A 50 -13.06 0.11 4.13
CA ALA A 50 -13.32 -0.65 5.36
C ALA A 50 -14.82 -0.74 5.68
N LEU A 51 -15.59 0.34 5.41
CA LEU A 51 -17.05 0.39 5.61
C LEU A 51 -17.83 -0.57 4.69
N LYS A 52 -17.18 -1.14 3.67
CA LYS A 52 -17.75 -2.16 2.77
C LYS A 52 -17.07 -3.52 2.95
N THR A 53 -16.23 -3.65 3.97
CA THR A 53 -15.43 -4.84 4.24
C THR A 53 -14.59 -5.28 3.03
N SER A 54 -14.09 -4.33 2.25
CA SER A 54 -13.28 -4.57 1.04
C SER A 54 -11.90 -3.90 1.08
N PHE A 55 -11.52 -3.34 2.24
CA PHE A 55 -10.18 -2.82 2.53
C PHE A 55 -10.01 -2.73 4.06
N ASN A 56 -9.57 -3.82 4.66
CA ASN A 56 -9.49 -4.05 6.10
C ASN A 56 -8.16 -4.74 6.41
N GLU A 57 -7.77 -4.83 7.68
CA GLU A 57 -6.48 -5.36 8.09
C GLU A 57 -6.14 -6.72 7.45
N ALA A 58 -7.10 -7.65 7.44
CA ALA A 58 -6.90 -8.98 6.85
C ALA A 58 -6.52 -8.94 5.35
N HIS A 59 -7.02 -7.95 4.59
CA HIS A 59 -6.64 -7.79 3.19
C HIS A 59 -5.18 -7.37 3.07
N ILE A 60 -4.74 -6.41 3.89
CA ILE A 60 -3.39 -5.89 3.88
C ILE A 60 -2.40 -6.97 4.34
N VAL A 61 -2.73 -7.72 5.40
CA VAL A 61 -1.93 -8.87 5.83
C VAL A 61 -1.73 -9.86 4.68
N ALA A 62 -2.82 -10.28 4.03
CA ALA A 62 -2.75 -11.27 2.96
C ALA A 62 -1.97 -10.78 1.74
N ILE A 63 -2.19 -9.53 1.31
CA ILE A 63 -1.50 -8.93 0.17
C ILE A 63 0.00 -8.77 0.48
N THR A 64 0.35 -8.22 1.64
CA THR A 64 1.73 -7.99 2.01
C THR A 64 2.50 -9.29 2.20
N GLN A 65 1.86 -10.32 2.75
CA GLN A 65 2.46 -11.65 2.84
C GLN A 65 2.76 -12.22 1.44
N ALA A 66 1.81 -12.12 0.51
CA ALA A 66 2.01 -12.56 -0.87
C ALA A 66 3.16 -11.79 -1.56
N ILE A 67 3.29 -10.49 -1.30
CA ILE A 67 4.41 -9.67 -1.79
C ILE A 67 5.74 -10.14 -1.21
N ALA A 68 5.83 -10.37 0.10
CA ALA A 68 7.06 -10.84 0.74
C ALA A 68 7.53 -12.19 0.17
N GLU A 69 6.61 -13.14 -0.01
CA GLU A 69 6.90 -14.44 -0.61
C GLU A 69 7.32 -14.32 -2.07
N TYR A 70 6.63 -13.47 -2.85
CA TYR A 70 6.99 -13.22 -4.23
C TYR A 70 8.40 -12.61 -4.36
N ARG A 71 8.73 -11.61 -3.56
CA ARG A 71 10.07 -10.99 -3.52
C ARG A 71 11.15 -12.04 -3.28
N LYS A 72 10.94 -12.92 -2.30
CA LYS A 72 11.87 -14.00 -1.98
C LYS A 72 12.04 -14.96 -3.17
N LYS A 73 10.93 -15.38 -3.79
CA LYS A 73 10.96 -16.25 -4.98
C LYS A 73 11.66 -15.60 -6.17
N ALA A 74 11.48 -14.29 -6.34
CA ALA A 74 12.09 -13.51 -7.42
C ALA A 74 13.56 -13.12 -7.14
N GLY A 75 14.11 -13.46 -5.97
CA GLY A 75 15.49 -13.10 -5.60
C GLY A 75 15.70 -11.61 -5.30
N VAL A 76 14.64 -10.87 -4.95
CA VAL A 76 14.73 -9.45 -4.58
C VAL A 76 15.19 -9.36 -3.12
N THR A 77 16.49 -9.16 -2.93
CA THR A 77 17.16 -9.21 -1.62
C THR A 77 17.49 -7.83 -1.03
N GLY A 78 17.32 -6.76 -1.79
CA GLY A 78 17.49 -5.39 -1.31
C GLY A 78 16.28 -4.87 -0.51
N PRO A 79 16.30 -3.59 -0.11
CA PRO A 79 15.24 -3.00 0.69
C PRO A 79 13.93 -2.85 -0.10
N LEU A 80 12.82 -2.77 0.63
CA LEU A 80 11.52 -2.38 0.09
C LEU A 80 11.19 -0.96 0.54
N TYR A 81 11.02 -0.04 -0.41
CA TYR A 81 10.57 1.32 -0.15
C TYR A 81 9.05 1.35 -0.08
N ILE A 82 8.48 1.77 1.05
CA ILE A 82 7.03 1.86 1.23
C ILE A 82 6.59 3.32 1.32
N GLY A 83 5.63 3.70 0.48
CA GLY A 83 5.00 5.01 0.49
C GLY A 83 3.53 4.96 0.90
N ARG A 84 3.00 6.09 1.39
CA ARG A 84 1.55 6.26 1.60
C ARG A 84 1.09 7.65 1.17
N ASP A 85 -0.16 7.76 0.77
CA ASP A 85 -0.82 9.05 0.51
C ASP A 85 -1.62 9.52 1.74
N THR A 86 -2.43 10.57 1.56
CA THR A 86 -3.18 11.24 2.62
C THR A 86 -4.54 10.62 2.94
N HIS A 87 -4.91 9.46 2.37
CA HIS A 87 -6.18 8.82 2.73
C HIS A 87 -6.13 8.27 4.15
N ALA A 88 -7.26 8.32 4.86
CA ALA A 88 -7.38 7.87 6.24
C ALA A 88 -6.96 6.40 6.42
N LEU A 89 -7.27 5.53 5.46
CA LEU A 89 -6.92 4.10 5.50
C LEU A 89 -5.45 3.81 5.14
N SER A 90 -4.70 4.80 4.64
CA SER A 90 -3.32 4.59 4.20
C SER A 90 -2.35 4.45 5.37
N GLU A 91 -2.60 5.13 6.49
CA GLU A 91 -1.81 4.96 7.72
C GLU A 91 -1.93 3.56 8.35
N PRO A 92 -3.14 3.06 8.66
CA PRO A 92 -3.27 1.73 9.24
C PRO A 92 -2.78 0.65 8.25
N ALA A 93 -3.02 0.80 6.94
CA ALA A 93 -2.50 -0.12 5.94
C ALA A 93 -0.96 -0.13 5.89
N GLN A 94 -0.30 1.04 5.94
CA GLN A 94 1.16 1.10 5.97
C GLN A 94 1.72 0.41 7.23
N LYS A 95 1.09 0.62 8.38
CA LYS A 95 1.50 -0.02 9.64
C LYS A 95 1.40 -1.54 9.55
N THR A 96 0.25 -2.08 9.16
CA THR A 96 0.05 -3.53 8.96
C THR A 96 1.05 -4.10 7.96
N ALA A 97 1.31 -3.39 6.85
CA ALA A 97 2.28 -3.83 5.85
C ALA A 97 3.71 -3.88 6.42
N ILE A 98 4.14 -2.88 7.19
CA ILE A 98 5.47 -2.88 7.82
C ILE A 98 5.62 -4.08 8.75
N GLU A 99 4.61 -4.36 9.59
CA GLU A 99 4.64 -5.48 10.54
C GLU A 99 4.85 -6.81 9.81
N VAL A 100 4.09 -7.08 8.74
CA VAL A 100 4.21 -8.30 7.93
C VAL A 100 5.55 -8.37 7.20
N LEU A 101 6.00 -7.27 6.58
CA LEU A 101 7.28 -7.24 5.86
C LEU A 101 8.47 -7.51 6.78
N VAL A 102 8.50 -6.84 7.94
CA VAL A 102 9.58 -7.02 8.93
C VAL A 102 9.56 -8.42 9.51
N ALA A 103 8.38 -8.99 9.78
CA ALA A 103 8.24 -10.38 10.22
C ALA A 103 8.80 -11.39 9.19
N ASN A 104 8.75 -11.06 7.89
CA ASN A 104 9.35 -11.85 6.81
C ASN A 104 10.85 -11.53 6.56
N GLY A 105 11.48 -10.70 7.40
CA GLY A 105 12.88 -10.33 7.28
C GLY A 105 13.18 -9.33 6.15
N VAL A 106 12.16 -8.64 5.62
CA VAL A 106 12.35 -7.60 4.61
C VAL A 106 12.87 -6.33 5.28
N HIS A 107 13.94 -5.76 4.74
CA HIS A 107 14.43 -4.44 5.16
C HIS A 107 13.55 -3.34 4.57
N VAL A 108 12.65 -2.81 5.38
CA VAL A 108 11.71 -1.76 4.96
C VAL A 108 12.34 -0.36 5.09
N ARG A 109 12.11 0.50 4.10
CA ARG A 109 12.48 1.92 4.10
C ARG A 109 11.21 2.77 4.05
N VAL A 110 11.03 3.61 5.07
CA VAL A 110 9.93 4.57 5.20
C VAL A 110 10.44 6.01 5.09
N ASP A 111 9.55 6.98 4.93
CA ASP A 111 9.92 8.38 5.09
C ASP A 111 10.44 8.65 6.51
N SER A 112 11.58 9.35 6.61
CA SER A 112 12.27 9.60 7.89
C SER A 112 11.49 10.47 8.88
N ARG A 113 10.46 11.19 8.41
CA ARG A 113 9.61 12.06 9.22
C ARG A 113 8.20 11.49 9.41
N GLY A 114 7.93 10.30 8.86
CA GLY A 114 6.60 9.69 8.87
C GLY A 114 5.57 10.39 7.96
N ASP A 115 6.05 11.18 6.99
CA ASP A 115 5.21 11.97 6.09
C ASP A 115 4.69 11.16 4.90
N PHE A 116 3.84 11.79 4.08
CA PHE A 116 3.29 11.22 2.86
C PHE A 116 4.35 11.16 1.74
N VAL A 117 4.29 10.10 0.94
CA VAL A 117 5.26 9.85 -0.13
C VAL A 117 4.53 9.69 -1.46
N PRO A 118 4.68 10.64 -2.40
CA PRO A 118 4.12 10.50 -3.73
C PRO A 118 4.67 9.25 -4.44
N THR A 119 3.83 8.53 -5.18
CA THR A 119 4.23 7.38 -6.01
C THR A 119 5.49 7.61 -6.86
N PRO A 120 5.69 8.77 -7.55
CA PRO A 120 6.92 8.98 -8.31
C PRO A 120 8.18 9.06 -7.44
N VAL A 121 8.08 9.43 -6.16
CA VAL A 121 9.21 9.46 -5.23
C VAL A 121 9.64 8.05 -4.84
N VAL A 122 8.69 7.13 -4.62
CA VAL A 122 9.01 5.70 -4.42
C VAL A 122 9.71 5.13 -5.65
N SER A 123 9.18 5.39 -6.85
CA SER A 123 9.80 4.98 -8.11
C SER A 123 11.23 5.52 -8.27
N GLN A 124 11.43 6.82 -8.00
CA GLN A 124 12.75 7.44 -8.07
C GLN A 124 13.73 6.83 -7.05
N ALA A 125 13.28 6.51 -5.84
CA ALA A 125 14.11 5.90 -4.81
C ALA A 125 14.59 4.50 -5.25
N ILE A 126 13.70 3.70 -5.83
CA ILE A 126 14.02 2.37 -6.39
C ILE A 126 15.04 2.49 -7.52
N LEU A 127 14.79 3.38 -8.49
CA LEU A 127 15.69 3.57 -9.63
C LEU A 127 17.08 4.03 -9.17
N THR A 128 17.12 4.95 -8.21
CA THR A 128 18.37 5.44 -7.61
C THR A 128 19.12 4.35 -6.88
N HIS A 129 18.43 3.52 -6.08
CA HIS A 129 19.05 2.40 -5.37
C HIS A 129 19.64 1.36 -6.34
N ASN A 130 18.92 1.08 -7.43
CA ASN A 130 19.27 0.03 -8.37
C ASN A 130 20.23 0.50 -9.47
N ARG A 131 20.79 1.70 -9.37
CA ARG A 131 21.74 2.22 -10.35
C ARG A 131 23.10 1.54 -10.22
N ALA A 132 23.70 1.14 -11.34
CA ALA A 132 25.06 0.60 -11.40
C ALA A 132 26.10 1.71 -11.19
N ALA A 133 27.33 1.31 -10.86
CA ALA A 133 28.45 2.24 -10.66
C ALA A 133 28.80 3.03 -11.94
N ASP A 134 28.52 2.48 -13.12
CA ASP A 134 28.69 3.14 -14.42
C ASP A 134 27.53 4.08 -14.80
N GLY A 135 26.55 4.23 -13.91
CA GLY A 135 25.38 5.09 -14.10
C GLY A 135 24.21 4.43 -14.83
N THR A 136 24.34 3.20 -15.33
CA THR A 136 23.26 2.46 -16.00
C THR A 136 22.23 1.91 -15.00
N GLN A 137 21.03 1.57 -15.47
CA GLN A 137 20.00 0.98 -14.62
C GLN A 137 20.18 -0.54 -14.53
N ARG A 138 20.19 -1.10 -13.32
CA ARG A 138 20.16 -2.56 -13.13
C ARG A 138 18.75 -3.08 -12.94
N PHE A 139 18.52 -4.28 -13.47
CA PHE A 139 17.28 -5.05 -13.31
C PHE A 139 17.52 -6.48 -12.83
N SER A 140 18.78 -6.87 -12.61
CA SER A 140 19.18 -8.19 -12.10
C SER A 140 20.38 -8.09 -11.15
N GLY A 141 20.66 -9.17 -10.43
CA GLY A 141 21.75 -9.27 -9.47
C GLY A 141 21.32 -8.97 -8.02
N ASP A 142 22.27 -9.09 -7.12
CA ASP A 142 22.00 -8.98 -5.68
C ASP A 142 21.67 -7.54 -5.26
N GLY A 143 20.92 -7.42 -4.15
CA GLY A 143 20.64 -6.16 -3.49
C GLY A 143 19.69 -5.23 -4.25
N LEU A 144 18.91 -5.75 -5.21
CA LEU A 144 17.88 -4.94 -5.88
C LEU A 144 16.79 -4.54 -4.88
N ALA A 145 16.48 -3.26 -4.87
CA ALA A 145 15.32 -2.70 -4.20
C ALA A 145 14.07 -2.79 -5.06
N ASP A 146 12.93 -2.75 -4.39
CA ASP A 146 11.59 -2.57 -4.96
C ASP A 146 10.77 -1.67 -4.01
N GLY A 147 9.46 -1.57 -4.24
CA GLY A 147 8.61 -0.76 -3.38
C GLY A 147 7.12 -0.97 -3.63
N ILE A 148 6.34 -0.53 -2.64
CA ILE A 148 4.87 -0.58 -2.62
C ILE A 148 4.28 0.73 -2.12
#